data_AF-A0A0B2BG26-F1
#
_entry.id   AF-A0A0B2BG26-F1
#
_cell.length_a   1.000
_cell.length_b   1.000
_cell.length_c   1.000
_cell.angle_alpha   90.00
_cell.angle_beta   90.00
_cell.angle_gamma   90.00
#
_symmetry.space_group_name_H-M   'P 1'
#
loop_
_entity.id
_entity.type
_entity.pdbx_description
1 polymer ?
#
loop_
_entity_poly.entity_id
_entity_poly.type
_entity_poly.pdbx_seq_one_letter_code
_entity_poly.pdbx_strand_id
1 'polypeptide(L)' 'MAKALLGSVVAPNPNLAREAHLRRRIADLEAEILRLKSENDQLLAAADSLSDAEFSTADLLEPAGS' A
#
# COMPACT_ATOMS: atom_id res chain seq x y z
N MET A 1 27.85 -3.81 42.76
CA MET A 1 26.38 -3.84 42.61
C MET A 1 25.85 -2.52 42.04
N ALA A 2 26.05 -1.36 42.67
CA ALA A 2 25.57 -0.06 42.15
C ALA A 2 26.22 0.41 40.83
N LYS A 3 27.50 0.08 40.57
CA LYS A 3 28.21 0.46 39.33
C LYS A 3 27.74 -0.30 38.08
N ALA A 4 27.18 -1.51 38.25
CA ALA A 4 26.63 -2.31 37.16
C ALA A 4 25.25 -1.79 36.70
N LEU A 5 24.47 -1.24 37.64
CA LEU A 5 23.20 -0.59 37.36
C LEU A 5 23.38 0.80 36.72
N LEU A 6 24.43 1.54 37.08
CA LEU A 6 24.75 2.81 36.39
C LEU A 6 25.22 2.58 34.94
N GLY A 7 26.00 1.53 34.69
CA GLY A 7 26.48 1.21 33.34
C GLY A 7 25.37 0.83 32.36
N SER A 8 24.33 0.14 32.84
CA SER A 8 23.17 -0.24 32.02
C SER A 8 22.16 0.90 31.81
N VAL A 9 22.17 1.92 32.66
CA VAL A 9 21.30 3.12 32.52
C VAL A 9 21.91 4.15 31.56
N VAL A 10 23.22 4.12 31.35
CA VAL A 10 23.94 5.06 30.47
C VAL A 10 24.09 4.53 29.03
N ALA A 11 23.93 3.22 28.80
CA ALA A 11 24.00 2.65 27.46
C ALA A 11 22.64 2.77 26.73
N PRO A 12 22.59 3.29 25.49
CA PRO A 12 21.37 3.29 24.69
C PRO A 12 20.88 1.85 24.52
N ASN A 13 19.65 1.57 24.92
CA ASN A 13 19.07 0.23 24.77
C ASN A 13 18.95 -0.08 23.26
N PRO A 14 19.71 -1.04 22.72
CA PRO A 14 19.73 -1.32 21.27
C PRO A 14 18.37 -1.79 20.76
N ASN A 15 17.50 -2.28 21.64
CA ASN A 15 16.13 -2.65 21.29
C ASN A 15 15.27 -1.43 20.95
N LEU A 16 15.49 -0.27 21.60
CA LEU A 16 14.74 0.95 21.28
C LEU A 16 15.10 1.49 19.89
N ALA A 17 16.38 1.45 19.53
CA ALA A 17 16.82 1.84 18.19
C ALA A 17 16.22 0.91 17.12
N ARG A 18 16.25 -0.41 17.36
CA ARG A 18 15.60 -1.41 16.49
C ARG A 18 14.09 -1.15 16.35
N GLU A 19 13.41 -0.87 17.46
CA GLU A 19 11.98 -0.60 17.46
C GLU A 19 11.66 0.68 16.66
N ALA A 20 12.45 1.74 16.81
CA ALA A 20 12.28 2.97 16.02
C ALA A 20 12.45 2.70 14.51
N HIS A 21 13.43 1.88 14.12
CA HIS A 21 13.60 1.47 12.72
C HIS A 21 12.41 0.64 12.20
N LEU A 22 11.90 -0.29 13.00
CA LEU A 22 10.72 -1.08 12.63
C LEU A 22 9.48 -0.22 12.48
N ARG A 23 9.24 0.71 13.43
CA ARG A 23 8.11 1.65 13.35
C ARG A 23 8.18 2.52 12.10
N ARG A 24 9.37 3.02 11.75
CA ARG A 24 9.57 3.76 10.50
C ARG A 24 9.28 2.89 9.28
N ARG A 25 9.81 1.67 9.25
CA ARG A 25 9.58 0.74 8.14
C ARG A 25 8.11 0.38 7.97
N ILE A 26 7.37 0.21 9.07
CA ILE A 26 5.93 -0.02 9.04
C ILE A 26 5.23 1.18 8.40
N ALA A 27 5.52 2.40 8.83
CA ALA A 27 4.92 3.60 8.26
C ALA A 27 5.21 3.74 6.75
N ASP A 28 6.45 3.45 6.34
CA ASP A 28 6.83 3.47 4.91
C ASP A 28 6.04 2.41 4.11
N LEU A 29 5.85 1.20 4.66
CA LEU A 29 5.08 0.14 4.02
C LEU A 29 3.58 0.45 3.96
N GLU A 30 3.02 1.04 5.01
CA GLU A 30 1.62 1.48 5.04
C GLU A 30 1.35 2.54 3.98
N ALA A 31 2.28 3.50 3.81
CA ALA A 31 2.19 4.51 2.76
C ALA A 31 2.24 3.88 1.36
N GLU A 32 3.12 2.90 1.13
CA GLU A 32 3.22 2.22 -0.16
C GLU A 32 1.98 1.36 -0.47
N ILE A 33 1.41 0.69 0.53
CA ILE A 33 0.14 -0.04 0.39
C ILE A 33 -0.98 0.91 -0.03
N LEU A 34 -1.09 2.08 0.60
CA LEU A 34 -2.10 3.07 0.25
C LEU A 34 -1.92 3.57 -1.19
N ARG A 35 -0.67 3.85 -1.59
CA ARG A 35 -0.34 4.24 -2.97
C ARG A 35 -0.77 3.17 -3.97
N LEU A 36 -0.37 1.92 -3.75
CA LEU A 36 -0.70 0.79 -4.63
C LEU A 36 -2.20 0.51 -4.69
N LYS A 37 -2.92 0.65 -3.57
CA LYS A 37 -4.39 0.56 -3.57
C LYS A 37 -5.01 1.63 -4.45
N SER A 38 -4.59 2.88 -4.30
CA SER A 38 -5.12 3.99 -5.13
C SER A 38 -4.84 3.79 -6.62
N GLU A 39 -3.69 3.21 -6.97
CA GLU A 39 -3.32 2.87 -8.34
C GLU A 39 -4.17 1.72 -8.88
N ASN A 40 -4.38 0.67 -8.08
CA ASN A 40 -5.23 -0.45 -8.44
C ASN A 40 -6.69 -0.01 -8.64
N ASP A 41 -7.21 0.83 -7.76
CA ASP A 41 -8.57 1.39 -7.87
C ASP A 41 -8.73 2.20 -9.17
N GLN A 42 -7.71 2.96 -9.58
CA GLN A 42 -7.71 3.67 -10.87
C GLN A 42 -7.66 2.73 -12.06
N LEU A 43 -6.82 1.68 -11.99
CA LEU A 43 -6.72 0.68 -13.05
C LEU A 43 -8.03 -0.12 -13.21
N LEU A 44 -8.67 -0.49 -12.10
CA LEU A 44 -9.97 -1.15 -12.10
C LEU A 44 -11.04 -0.25 -12.71
N ALA A 45 -11.13 1.01 -12.30
CA ALA A 45 -12.07 1.98 -12.89
C ALA A 45 -11.84 2.17 -14.40
N ALA A 46 -10.58 2.19 -14.84
CA ALA A 46 -10.24 2.27 -16.26
C ALA A 46 -10.64 0.99 -17.01
N ALA A 47 -10.41 -0.19 -16.43
CA ALA A 47 -10.82 -1.47 -17.01
C ALA A 47 -12.34 -1.59 -17.13
N ASP A 48 -13.09 -1.17 -16.10
CA ASP A 48 -14.55 -1.13 -16.14
C ASP A 48 -15.04 -0.21 -17.26
N SER A 49 -14.45 0.99 -17.39
CA SER A 49 -14.81 1.93 -18.46
C SER A 49 -14.53 1.41 -19.88
N LEU A 50 -13.47 0.61 -20.05
CA LEU A 50 -13.16 -0.06 -21.31
C LEU A 50 -14.17 -1.18 -21.60
N SER A 51 -14.55 -1.95 -20.58
CA SER A 51 -15.55 -3.01 -20.75
C SER A 51 -16.92 -2.43 -21.14
N ASP A 52 -17.35 -1.33 -20.52
CA ASP A 52 -18.58 -0.63 -20.89
C ASP A 52 -18.54 -0.13 -22.34
N ALA A 53 -17.39 0.38 -22.79
CA ALA A 53 -17.20 0.81 -24.17
C ALA A 53 -17.23 -0.36 -25.17
N GLU A 54 -16.61 -1.49 -24.84
CA GLU A 54 -16.66 -2.71 -25.66
C GLU A 54 -18.09 -3.25 -25.80
N PHE A 55 -18.85 -3.34 -24.70
CA PHE A 55 -20.27 -3.71 -24.73
C PHE A 55 -21.09 -2.73 -25.56
N SER A 56 -20.88 -1.41 -25.41
CA SER A 56 -21.59 -0.40 -26.21
C SER A 56 -21.27 -0.50 -27.70
N THR A 57 -20.04 -0.82 -28.09
CA THR A 57 -19.70 -1.05 -29.50
C THR A 57 -20.28 -2.34 -30.05
N ALA A 58 -20.36 -3.40 -29.24
CA ALA A 58 -20.98 -4.67 -29.62
C ALA A 58 -22.49 -4.51 -29.85
N ASP A 59 -23.19 -3.75 -29.00
CA ASP A 59 -24.63 -3.43 -29.16
C ASP A 59 -24.91 -2.58 -30.43
N LEU A 60 -23.92 -1.81 -30.92
CA LEU A 60 -24.03 -1.05 -32.18
C LEU A 60 -23.77 -1.91 -33.43
N LEU A 61 -23.17 -3.09 -33.28
CA LEU A 61 -22.81 -4.01 -34.36
C LEU A 61 -23.82 -5.14 -34.54
N GLU A 62 -24.82 -5.28 -33.67
CA GLU A 62 -26.01 -6.09 -33.93
C GLU A 62 -26.75 -5.49 -35.14
N PRO A 63 -26.76 -6.16 -36.31
CA PRO A 63 -27.46 -5.62 -37.46
C PRO A 63 -28.95 -5.63 -37.12
N ALA A 64 -29.58 -4.46 -37.15
CA ALA A 64 -31.03 -4.35 -37.28
C ALA A 64 -31.44 -5.08 -38.56
N GLY A 65 -31.72 -6.38 -38.45
CA GLY A 65 -31.78 -7.29 -39.57
C GLY A 65 -32.44 -8.61 -39.22
N SER A 66 -33.76 -8.57 -38.96
CA SER A 66 -34.79 -9.40 -39.61
C SER A 66 -36.15 -9.14 -38.96
#